data_AF-A0A7S3CFU1-F1
#
_entry.id   AF-A0A7S3CFU1-F1
#
_cell.length_a   1.000
_cell.length_b   1.000
_cell.length_c   1.000
_cell.angle_alpha   90.00
_cell.angle_beta   90.00
_cell.angle_gamma   90.00
#
_symmetry.space_group_name_H-M   'P 1'
#
loop_
_entity.id
_entity.type
_entity.pdbx_description
1 polymer ?
#
loop_
_entity_poly.entity_id
_entity_poly.type
_entity_poly.pdbx_seq_one_letter_code
_entity_poly.pdbx_strand_id
1 'polypeptide(L)'
;EKARRQPSPCTEPGREPVVQSVSTMAARYPPSLALSLLCLVAVLLAAATAAAPTVQGVSAERLFDQIEALGELSDTTPPSITRVLYTENDVRARDYVKGLMRDAGLEVREDSVGNIFGRLAGEDDSLAPVVSGSHTDAIPHSGKYDGVLGVLGAIEALRAIRESGVTTRRPLEALMFASEEPTRFGLSCIGSRAMCGRLDPDYLDTLRDENGTAFYEAVTSAGRGGGHENTASILSAALIPAGGIHAFVELHIEQGPLLEQEGLDIGVVTAIAAPASVSFDFLGNGGHAG
;
A
#
# COMPACT_ATOMS: atom_id res chain seq x y z
N GLU A 1 10.27 21.93 -37.87
CA GLU A 1 11.63 22.51 -38.00
C GLU A 1 12.11 22.82 -36.59
N LYS A 2 13.05 22.16 -35.90
CA LYS A 2 14.26 21.32 -36.11
C LYS A 2 14.31 20.37 -34.89
N ALA A 3 15.06 19.29 -34.79
CA ALA A 3 15.74 18.37 -35.68
C ALA A 3 16.20 17.23 -34.74
N ARG A 4 15.91 15.98 -35.10
CA ARG A 4 16.45 14.78 -34.46
C ARG A 4 17.98 14.79 -34.59
N ARG A 5 18.70 14.38 -33.54
CA ARG A 5 20.10 13.94 -33.65
C ARG A 5 20.22 12.55 -33.05
N GLN A 6 20.35 11.55 -33.91
CA GLN A 6 20.92 10.24 -33.59
C GLN A 6 22.44 10.40 -33.49
N PRO A 7 23.13 9.66 -32.59
CA PRO A 7 24.56 9.41 -32.72
C PRO A 7 24.82 8.17 -33.58
N SER A 8 25.71 8.33 -34.56
CA SER A 8 26.26 7.26 -35.39
C SER A 8 27.22 6.35 -34.59
N PRO A 9 27.35 5.06 -34.95
CA PRO A 9 28.25 4.13 -34.26
C PRO A 9 29.69 4.28 -34.76
N CYS A 10 30.65 4.34 -33.84
CA CYS A 10 32.07 4.12 -34.12
C CYS A 10 32.28 2.63 -34.43
N THR A 11 32.73 2.33 -35.64
CA THR A 11 33.24 1.01 -36.06
C THR A 11 34.72 0.89 -35.70
N GLU A 12 35.07 0.00 -34.77
CA GLU A 12 36.43 -0.55 -34.65
C GLU A 12 36.57 -1.82 -35.53
N PRO A 13 37.70 -2.05 -36.20
CA PRO A 13 37.92 -3.25 -36.99
C PRO A 13 38.57 -4.37 -36.16
N GLY A 14 38.02 -5.58 -36.27
CA GLY A 14 38.79 -6.82 -36.27
C GLY A 14 39.36 -7.32 -34.95
N ARG A 15 38.54 -8.03 -34.16
CA ARG A 15 38.99 -9.21 -33.41
C ARG A 15 37.95 -10.31 -33.55
N GLU A 16 38.29 -11.36 -34.30
CA GLU A 16 37.53 -12.60 -34.29
C GLU A 16 37.52 -13.18 -32.87
N PRO A 17 36.37 -13.60 -32.32
CA PRO A 17 36.37 -14.43 -31.14
C PRO A 17 36.91 -15.80 -31.55
N VAL A 18 38.05 -16.19 -30.98
CA VAL A 18 38.52 -17.57 -31.02
C VAL A 18 37.52 -18.42 -30.25
N VAL A 19 36.49 -18.90 -30.94
CA VAL A 19 35.62 -19.97 -30.44
C VAL A 19 36.40 -21.27 -30.61
N GLN A 20 37.31 -21.54 -29.70
CA GLN A 20 37.78 -22.90 -29.52
C GLN A 20 36.58 -23.70 -29.00
N SER A 21 36.12 -24.66 -29.81
CA SER A 21 35.04 -25.55 -29.40
C SER A 21 35.44 -26.24 -28.09
N VAL A 22 34.52 -26.30 -27.13
CA VAL A 22 34.70 -26.95 -25.82
C VAL A 22 35.18 -28.40 -25.96
N SER A 23 34.95 -29.01 -27.13
CA SER A 23 35.43 -30.34 -27.50
C SER A 23 36.97 -30.47 -27.55
N THR A 24 37.71 -29.37 -27.79
CA THR A 24 39.18 -29.41 -27.93
C THR A 24 39.98 -29.16 -26.63
N MET A 25 39.37 -28.61 -25.57
CA MET A 25 40.04 -28.45 -24.26
C MET A 25 39.98 -29.71 -23.39
N ALA A 26 38.99 -30.58 -23.59
CA ALA A 26 38.78 -31.78 -22.76
C ALA A 26 39.87 -32.87 -22.94
N ALA A 27 40.66 -32.81 -24.03
CA ALA A 27 41.68 -33.82 -24.34
C ALA A 27 43.04 -33.62 -23.64
N ARG A 28 43.21 -32.56 -22.83
CA ARG A 28 44.50 -32.21 -22.18
C ARG A 28 44.53 -32.34 -20.66
N TYR A 29 43.45 -32.76 -20.02
CA TYR A 29 43.35 -32.85 -18.56
C TYR A 29 42.97 -34.27 -18.11
N PRO A 30 43.43 -34.72 -16.93
CA PRO A 30 43.03 -36.02 -16.39
C PRO A 30 41.50 -36.06 -16.20
N PRO A 31 40.87 -37.24 -16.34
CA PRO A 31 39.40 -37.39 -16.38
C PRO A 31 38.68 -36.83 -15.15
N SER A 32 39.37 -36.75 -14.00
CA SER A 32 38.85 -36.13 -12.77
C SER A 32 38.66 -34.62 -12.88
N LEU A 33 39.58 -33.90 -13.54
CA LEU A 33 39.50 -32.45 -13.73
C LEU A 33 38.46 -32.05 -14.78
N ALA A 34 38.30 -32.87 -15.83
CA ALA A 34 37.27 -32.66 -16.85
C ALA A 34 35.85 -32.79 -16.27
N LEU A 35 35.63 -33.74 -15.35
CA LEU A 35 34.34 -33.94 -14.69
C LEU A 35 34.00 -32.78 -13.74
N SER A 36 34.98 -32.28 -12.97
CA SER A 36 34.80 -31.12 -12.10
C SER A 36 34.50 -29.84 -12.89
N LEU A 37 35.18 -29.64 -14.03
CA LEU A 37 34.94 -28.49 -14.90
C LEU A 37 33.56 -28.56 -15.57
N LEU A 38 33.12 -29.76 -15.99
CA LEU A 38 31.76 -29.97 -16.51
C LEU A 38 30.69 -29.70 -15.46
N CYS A 39 30.88 -30.17 -14.22
CA CYS A 39 29.96 -29.87 -13.12
C CYS A 39 29.90 -28.36 -12.83
N LEU A 40 31.04 -27.67 -12.81
CA LEU A 40 31.08 -26.23 -12.58
C LEU A 40 30.37 -25.46 -13.71
N VAL A 41 30.60 -25.84 -14.96
CA VAL A 41 29.94 -25.25 -16.12
C VAL A 41 28.44 -25.54 -16.12
N ALA A 42 28.02 -26.76 -15.72
CA ALA A 42 26.61 -27.12 -15.58
C ALA A 42 25.90 -26.35 -14.45
N VAL A 43 26.58 -26.13 -13.31
CA VAL A 43 26.06 -25.31 -12.20
C VAL A 43 25.97 -23.84 -12.61
N LEU A 44 26.98 -23.32 -13.32
CA LEU A 44 26.98 -21.94 -13.83
C LEU A 44 25.92 -21.74 -14.93
N LEU A 45 25.71 -22.73 -15.80
CA LEU A 45 24.64 -22.70 -16.80
C LEU A 45 23.26 -22.80 -16.14
N ALA A 46 23.07 -23.68 -15.15
CA ALA A 46 21.83 -23.79 -14.38
C ALA A 46 21.50 -22.49 -13.65
N ALA A 47 22.52 -21.82 -13.07
CA ALA A 47 22.38 -20.51 -12.44
C ALA A 47 22.11 -19.38 -13.45
N ALA A 48 22.65 -19.48 -14.68
CA ALA A 48 22.39 -18.53 -15.76
C ALA A 48 21.05 -18.74 -16.48
N THR A 49 20.41 -19.91 -16.31
CA THR A 49 19.07 -20.23 -16.85
C THR A 49 17.93 -20.11 -15.83
N ALA A 50 18.22 -19.70 -14.59
CA ALA A 50 17.18 -19.36 -13.64
C ALA A 50 16.45 -18.11 -14.17
N ALA A 51 15.34 -18.33 -14.88
CA ALA A 51 14.42 -17.27 -15.24
C ALA A 51 14.10 -16.49 -13.96
N ALA A 52 14.10 -15.15 -14.04
CA ALA A 52 13.66 -14.32 -12.93
C ALA A 52 12.31 -14.87 -12.45
N PRO A 53 12.14 -15.14 -11.15
CA PRO A 53 10.93 -15.78 -10.66
C PRO A 53 9.72 -14.92 -11.06
N THR A 54 8.85 -15.48 -11.87
CA THR A 54 7.64 -14.80 -12.35
C THR A 54 6.61 -14.84 -11.24
N VAL A 55 6.15 -13.66 -10.82
CA VAL A 55 5.04 -13.55 -9.87
C VAL A 55 3.79 -14.15 -10.53
N GLN A 56 3.16 -15.11 -9.87
CA GLN A 56 1.83 -15.63 -10.17
C GLN A 56 0.83 -14.48 -10.22
N GLY A 57 -0.18 -14.60 -11.08
CA GLY A 57 -1.21 -13.57 -11.19
C GLY A 57 -2.00 -13.39 -9.88
N VAL A 58 -2.45 -12.17 -9.64
CA VAL A 58 -3.44 -11.88 -8.60
C VAL A 58 -4.77 -12.58 -8.91
N SER A 59 -5.51 -12.98 -7.87
CA SER A 59 -6.84 -13.58 -7.97
C SER A 59 -7.93 -12.50 -7.85
N ALA A 60 -8.51 -12.11 -8.98
CA ALA A 60 -9.62 -11.16 -9.00
C ALA A 60 -10.85 -11.70 -8.25
N GLU A 61 -11.18 -12.98 -8.41
CA GLU A 61 -12.29 -13.65 -7.72
C GLU A 61 -12.17 -13.52 -6.20
N ARG A 62 -11.00 -13.88 -5.64
CA ARG A 62 -10.75 -13.75 -4.20
C ARG A 62 -10.84 -12.30 -3.73
N LEU A 63 -10.29 -11.36 -4.52
CA LEU A 63 -10.37 -9.94 -4.19
C LEU A 63 -11.82 -9.46 -4.15
N PHE A 64 -12.65 -9.84 -5.13
CA PHE A 64 -14.07 -9.51 -5.14
C PHE A 64 -14.81 -10.11 -3.94
N ASP A 65 -14.61 -11.40 -3.63
CA ASP A 65 -15.24 -12.05 -2.49
C ASP A 65 -14.87 -11.37 -1.16
N GLN A 66 -13.62 -10.93 -1.02
CA GLN A 66 -13.14 -10.20 0.16
C GLN A 66 -13.74 -8.79 0.25
N ILE A 67 -13.93 -8.10 -0.88
CA ILE A 67 -14.61 -6.81 -0.94
C ILE A 67 -16.08 -6.96 -0.53
N GLU A 68 -16.79 -7.98 -1.02
CA GLU A 68 -18.18 -8.25 -0.60
C GLU A 68 -18.25 -8.54 0.90
N ALA A 69 -17.40 -9.44 1.40
CA ALA A 69 -17.37 -9.81 2.81
C ALA A 69 -17.04 -8.62 3.74
N LEU A 70 -16.13 -7.73 3.32
CA LEU A 70 -15.84 -6.49 4.03
C LEU A 70 -17.00 -5.49 3.94
N GLY A 71 -17.77 -5.50 2.85
CA GLY A 71 -18.96 -4.68 2.65
C GLY A 71 -20.09 -5.00 3.64
N GLU A 72 -20.18 -6.25 4.10
CA GLU A 72 -21.14 -6.66 5.15
C GLU A 72 -20.81 -6.06 6.54
N LEU A 73 -19.59 -5.53 6.71
CA LEU A 73 -19.15 -4.85 7.93
C LEU A 73 -19.36 -3.34 7.79
N SER A 74 -20.64 -2.97 7.71
CA SER A 74 -21.12 -1.61 7.44
C SER A 74 -22.29 -1.25 8.37
N ASP A 75 -22.37 0.03 8.75
CA ASP A 75 -23.47 0.62 9.53
C ASP A 75 -24.75 0.77 8.69
N THR A 76 -24.66 0.65 7.37
CA THR A 76 -25.80 0.66 6.44
C THR A 76 -25.97 -0.67 5.72
N THR A 77 -27.21 -0.95 5.30
CA THR A 77 -27.54 -2.15 4.49
C THR A 77 -26.94 -2.05 3.09
N PRO A 78 -26.39 -3.16 2.54
CA PRO A 78 -25.93 -3.23 1.16
C PRO A 78 -26.98 -2.74 0.14
N PRO A 79 -26.56 -2.13 -0.99
CA PRO A 79 -25.17 -1.94 -1.44
C PRO A 79 -24.47 -0.70 -0.85
N SER A 80 -25.16 0.04 0.02
CA SER A 80 -24.64 1.24 0.68
C SER A 80 -23.63 0.88 1.76
N ILE A 81 -22.46 1.49 1.73
CA ILE A 81 -21.44 1.35 2.78
C ILE A 81 -21.41 2.61 3.64
N THR A 82 -21.35 2.39 4.96
CA THR A 82 -21.02 3.40 5.94
C THR A 82 -20.11 2.74 6.96
N ARG A 83 -18.91 3.26 7.16
CA ARG A 83 -17.97 2.69 8.12
C ARG A 83 -17.11 3.80 8.69
N VAL A 84 -17.58 4.34 9.81
CA VAL A 84 -16.94 5.48 10.48
C VAL A 84 -15.82 5.00 11.41
N LEU A 85 -14.72 5.75 11.46
CA LEU A 85 -13.55 5.43 12.28
C LEU A 85 -13.93 5.07 13.74
N TYR A 86 -13.40 3.95 14.23
CA TYR A 86 -13.56 3.42 15.58
C TYR A 86 -15.01 3.13 16.01
N THR A 87 -15.97 3.02 15.09
CA THR A 87 -17.26 2.41 15.40
C THR A 87 -17.12 0.89 15.47
N GLU A 88 -18.14 0.20 15.98
CA GLU A 88 -18.13 -1.26 16.11
C GLU A 88 -17.82 -1.96 14.76
N ASN A 89 -18.45 -1.51 13.68
CA ASN A 89 -18.22 -2.10 12.36
C ASN A 89 -16.83 -1.77 11.79
N ASP A 90 -16.27 -0.59 12.07
CA ASP A 90 -14.85 -0.31 11.76
C ASP A 90 -13.91 -1.24 12.54
N VAL A 91 -14.14 -1.44 13.84
CA VAL A 91 -13.31 -2.38 14.64
C VAL A 91 -13.38 -3.80 14.07
N ARG A 92 -14.58 -4.28 13.72
CA ARG A 92 -14.77 -5.60 13.10
C ARG A 92 -14.09 -5.69 11.72
N ALA A 93 -14.19 -4.64 10.90
CA ALA A 93 -13.53 -4.55 9.60
C ALA A 93 -12.00 -4.59 9.72
N ARG A 94 -11.44 -3.86 10.70
CA ARG A 94 -10.01 -3.89 11.01
C ARG A 94 -9.55 -5.29 11.38
N ASP A 95 -10.31 -6.00 12.20
CA ASP A 95 -10.00 -7.38 12.58
C ASP A 95 -10.08 -8.36 11.41
N TYR A 96 -11.06 -8.17 10.52
CA TYR A 96 -11.17 -8.91 9.27
C TYR A 96 -9.94 -8.69 8.36
N VAL A 97 -9.54 -7.43 8.14
CA VAL A 97 -8.35 -7.08 7.32
C VAL A 97 -7.07 -7.66 7.93
N LYS A 98 -6.91 -7.60 9.26
CA LYS A 98 -5.79 -8.27 9.96
C LYS A 98 -5.80 -9.77 9.73
N GLY A 99 -6.97 -10.40 9.70
CA GLY A 99 -7.15 -11.80 9.31
C GLY A 99 -6.62 -12.07 7.91
N LEU A 100 -7.05 -11.29 6.92
CA LEU A 100 -6.61 -11.42 5.54
C LEU A 100 -5.09 -11.27 5.37
N MET A 101 -4.48 -10.32 6.08
CA MET A 101 -3.03 -10.15 6.09
C MET A 101 -2.32 -11.39 6.66
N ARG A 102 -2.79 -11.96 7.77
CA ARG A 102 -2.23 -13.20 8.34
C ARG A 102 -2.42 -14.39 7.42
N ASP A 103 -3.58 -14.51 6.77
CA ASP A 103 -3.84 -15.57 5.79
C ASP A 103 -2.96 -15.43 4.54
N ALA A 104 -2.54 -14.21 4.21
CA ALA A 104 -1.53 -13.94 3.18
C ALA A 104 -0.11 -14.27 3.66
N GLY A 105 0.07 -14.62 4.94
CA GLY A 105 1.33 -14.90 5.61
C GLY A 105 2.18 -13.65 5.83
N LEU A 106 1.53 -12.51 6.02
CA LEU A 106 2.16 -11.26 6.39
C LEU A 106 2.27 -11.18 7.91
N GLU A 107 3.35 -10.58 8.40
CA GLU A 107 3.48 -10.21 9.81
C GLU A 107 2.68 -8.95 10.09
N VAL A 108 1.71 -9.04 11.01
CA VAL A 108 0.77 -7.95 11.27
C VAL A 108 1.17 -7.14 12.50
N ARG A 109 1.26 -5.82 12.33
CA ARG A 109 1.37 -4.84 13.42
C ARG A 109 0.33 -3.74 13.28
N GLU A 110 -0.10 -3.17 14.39
CA GLU A 110 -1.02 -2.03 14.46
C GLU A 110 -0.33 -0.95 15.31
N ASP A 111 -0.32 0.30 14.84
CA ASP A 111 0.29 1.41 15.58
C ASP A 111 -0.67 2.04 16.61
N SER A 112 -0.19 3.07 17.32
CA SER A 112 -0.94 3.72 18.40
C SER A 112 -2.22 4.42 17.95
N VAL A 113 -2.30 4.87 16.68
CA VAL A 113 -3.52 5.45 16.09
C VAL A 113 -4.36 4.41 15.33
N GLY A 114 -3.90 3.17 15.22
CA GLY A 114 -4.63 2.09 14.56
C GLY A 114 -4.38 1.97 13.06
N ASN A 115 -3.29 2.53 12.51
CA ASN A 115 -2.82 2.12 11.19
C ASN A 115 -2.38 0.66 11.28
N ILE A 116 -2.73 -0.16 10.28
CA ILE A 116 -2.44 -1.59 10.27
C ILE A 116 -1.48 -1.89 9.13
N PHE A 117 -0.41 -2.61 9.45
CA PHE A 117 0.64 -2.98 8.53
C PHE A 117 0.74 -4.50 8.45
N GLY A 118 0.78 -5.04 7.24
CA GLY A 118 1.08 -6.44 6.94
C GLY A 118 2.41 -6.52 6.20
N ARG A 119 3.46 -7.00 6.87
CA ARG A 119 4.82 -7.04 6.34
C ARG A 119 5.16 -8.39 5.72
N LEU A 120 5.70 -8.34 4.51
CA LEU A 120 6.40 -9.44 3.85
C LEU A 120 7.91 -9.16 3.93
N ALA A 121 8.65 -10.05 4.58
CA ALA A 121 10.09 -9.87 4.77
C ALA A 121 10.86 -9.84 3.44
N GLY A 122 11.89 -9.01 3.38
CA GLY A 122 12.86 -8.98 2.28
C GLY A 122 14.09 -9.85 2.56
N GLU A 123 15.01 -9.89 1.59
CA GLU A 123 16.36 -10.46 1.81
C GLU A 123 17.13 -9.68 2.88
N ASP A 124 16.98 -8.35 2.90
CA ASP A 124 17.54 -7.45 3.90
C ASP A 124 16.40 -6.68 4.59
N ASP A 125 15.91 -7.26 5.68
CA ASP A 125 14.78 -6.72 6.44
C ASP A 125 15.12 -5.42 7.21
N SER A 126 16.41 -5.03 7.26
CA SER A 126 16.83 -3.76 7.84
C SER A 126 16.56 -2.55 6.94
N LEU A 127 16.27 -2.80 5.65
CA LEU A 127 15.99 -1.75 4.68
C LEU A 127 14.58 -1.18 4.85
N ALA A 128 14.44 0.12 4.58
CA ALA A 128 13.12 0.75 4.51
C ALA A 128 12.22 0.05 3.46
N PRO A 129 10.96 -0.27 3.82
CA PRO A 129 10.06 -1.03 2.97
C PRO A 129 9.53 -0.22 1.78
N VAL A 130 9.08 -0.94 0.76
CA VAL A 130 8.10 -0.41 -0.21
C VAL A 130 6.71 -0.71 0.34
N VAL A 131 5.89 0.32 0.46
CA VAL A 131 4.58 0.23 1.09
C VAL A 131 3.50 0.41 0.01
N SER A 132 2.45 -0.40 0.07
CA SER A 132 1.23 -0.19 -0.71
C SER A 132 0.02 -0.32 0.18
N GLY A 133 -1.01 0.48 -0.07
CA GLY A 133 -2.16 0.52 0.80
C GLY A 133 -3.04 1.72 0.55
N SER A 134 -4.07 1.84 1.37
CA SER A 134 -5.06 2.92 1.33
C SER A 134 -5.87 2.92 2.64
N HIS A 135 -7.17 3.15 2.60
CA HIS A 135 -8.07 3.18 3.75
C HIS A 135 -9.27 2.23 3.60
N THR A 136 -10.02 2.02 4.67
CA THR A 136 -11.28 1.24 4.61
C THR A 136 -12.45 1.93 5.28
N ASP A 137 -12.24 3.07 5.94
CA ASP A 137 -13.34 3.91 6.39
C ASP A 137 -14.09 4.46 5.17
N ALA A 138 -15.37 4.76 5.38
CA ALA A 138 -16.29 5.15 4.34
C ALA A 138 -17.23 6.23 4.87
N ILE A 139 -17.40 7.29 4.06
CA ILE A 139 -18.44 8.29 4.29
C ILE A 139 -19.84 7.64 4.26
N PRO A 140 -20.84 8.26 4.89
CA PRO A 140 -22.21 7.76 4.84
C PRO A 140 -22.70 7.55 3.40
N HIS A 141 -23.26 6.37 3.14
CA HIS A 141 -23.85 5.99 1.86
C HIS A 141 -22.89 5.96 0.67
N SER A 142 -21.64 5.58 0.89
CA SER A 142 -20.64 5.41 -0.17
C SER A 142 -20.69 4.02 -0.83
N GLY A 143 -19.85 3.82 -1.84
CA GLY A 143 -19.61 2.54 -2.47
C GLY A 143 -18.57 1.69 -1.73
N LYS A 144 -18.45 0.42 -2.14
CA LYS A 144 -17.56 -0.57 -1.49
C LYS A 144 -16.11 -0.59 -1.97
N TYR A 145 -15.74 0.24 -2.93
CA TYR A 145 -14.43 0.18 -3.59
C TYR A 145 -13.46 1.28 -3.16
N ASP A 146 -13.99 2.43 -2.73
CA ASP A 146 -13.24 3.61 -2.31
C ASP A 146 -12.33 3.27 -1.12
N GLY A 147 -11.03 3.52 -1.26
CA GLY A 147 -9.96 3.04 -0.37
C GLY A 147 -9.77 1.51 -0.31
N VAL A 148 -10.86 0.76 -0.16
CA VAL A 148 -10.88 -0.70 0.05
C VAL A 148 -10.09 -1.44 -1.03
N LEU A 149 -10.23 -1.04 -2.30
CA LEU A 149 -9.48 -1.64 -3.42
C LEU A 149 -7.96 -1.50 -3.21
N GLY A 150 -7.49 -0.38 -2.70
CA GLY A 150 -6.07 -0.13 -2.44
C GLY A 150 -5.52 -1.02 -1.32
N VAL A 151 -6.29 -1.20 -0.25
CA VAL A 151 -5.90 -2.05 0.89
C VAL A 151 -5.90 -3.52 0.51
N LEU A 152 -7.02 -4.02 -0.01
CA LEU A 152 -7.15 -5.44 -0.34
C LEU A 152 -6.31 -5.82 -1.56
N GLY A 153 -6.16 -4.91 -2.53
CA GLY A 153 -5.25 -5.08 -3.66
C GLY A 153 -3.78 -5.20 -3.23
N ALA A 154 -3.33 -4.41 -2.24
CA ALA A 154 -1.99 -4.55 -1.69
C ALA A 154 -1.78 -5.91 -1.01
N ILE A 155 -2.74 -6.37 -0.19
CA ILE A 155 -2.68 -7.69 0.46
C ILE A 155 -2.59 -8.80 -0.59
N GLU A 156 -3.41 -8.73 -1.63
CA GLU A 156 -3.46 -9.70 -2.72
C GLU A 156 -2.16 -9.71 -3.54
N ALA A 157 -1.59 -8.54 -3.83
CA ALA A 157 -0.31 -8.44 -4.52
C ALA A 157 0.82 -9.07 -3.69
N LEU A 158 0.89 -8.80 -2.39
CA LEU A 158 1.92 -9.39 -1.52
C LEU A 158 1.73 -10.90 -1.36
N ARG A 159 0.48 -11.37 -1.28
CA ARG A 159 0.16 -12.80 -1.31
C ARG A 159 0.69 -13.45 -2.58
N ALA A 160 0.39 -12.88 -3.75
CA ALA A 160 0.84 -13.40 -5.04
C ALA A 160 2.37 -13.45 -5.12
N ILE A 161 3.08 -12.40 -4.69
CA ILE A 161 4.55 -12.37 -4.63
C ILE A 161 5.08 -13.51 -3.76
N ARG A 162 4.52 -13.71 -2.57
CA ARG A 162 4.92 -14.77 -1.64
C ARG A 162 4.64 -16.16 -2.20
N GLU A 163 3.44 -16.41 -2.73
CA GLU A 163 3.03 -17.69 -3.31
C GLU A 163 3.88 -18.09 -4.53
N SER A 164 4.50 -17.10 -5.18
CA SER A 164 5.44 -17.29 -6.29
C SER A 164 6.85 -17.68 -5.86
N GLY A 165 7.14 -17.68 -4.55
CA GLY A 165 8.49 -17.90 -4.03
C GLY A 165 9.48 -16.79 -4.40
N VAL A 166 8.99 -15.59 -4.74
CA VAL A 166 9.82 -14.42 -5.04
C VAL A 166 10.21 -13.75 -3.73
N THR A 167 11.50 -13.64 -3.46
CA THR A 167 12.02 -12.79 -2.38
C THR A 167 12.49 -11.47 -2.98
N THR A 168 12.09 -10.36 -2.38
CA THR A 168 12.53 -9.02 -2.79
C THR A 168 13.66 -8.55 -1.90
N ARG A 169 14.54 -7.67 -2.41
CA ARG A 169 15.65 -7.15 -1.62
C ARG A 169 15.20 -6.44 -0.34
N ARG A 170 14.17 -5.59 -0.45
CA ARG A 170 13.58 -4.81 0.64
C ARG A 170 12.30 -5.49 1.11
N PRO A 171 11.91 -5.33 2.38
CA PRO A 171 10.57 -5.71 2.81
C PRO A 171 9.49 -4.97 2.03
N LEU A 172 8.33 -5.61 1.91
CA LEU A 172 7.11 -5.01 1.36
C LEU A 172 6.06 -4.93 2.47
N GLU A 173 5.26 -3.87 2.51
CA GLU A 173 4.17 -3.75 3.48
C GLU A 173 2.85 -3.40 2.81
N ALA A 174 1.80 -4.15 3.14
CA ALA A 174 0.42 -3.75 2.92
C ALA A 174 0.00 -2.82 4.08
N LEU A 175 -0.62 -1.68 3.78
CA LEU A 175 -1.01 -0.68 4.77
C LEU A 175 -2.51 -0.37 4.68
N MET A 176 -3.15 -0.29 5.84
CA MET A 176 -4.47 0.30 6.00
C MET A 176 -4.38 1.48 6.97
N PHE A 177 -4.67 2.67 6.47
CA PHE A 177 -4.65 3.88 7.29
C PHE A 177 -5.81 3.93 8.29
N ALA A 178 -5.57 4.54 9.45
CA ALA A 178 -6.59 4.95 10.39
C ALA A 178 -7.31 6.21 9.89
N SER A 179 -8.32 5.99 9.05
CA SER A 179 -9.17 7.00 8.45
C SER A 179 -8.52 7.94 7.45
N GLU A 180 -9.05 7.95 6.24
CA GLU A 180 -8.80 8.98 5.23
C GLU A 180 -9.93 10.00 5.22
N GLU A 181 -11.18 9.56 5.39
CA GLU A 181 -12.37 10.38 5.19
C GLU A 181 -12.66 11.28 6.40
N PRO A 182 -13.17 12.52 6.19
CA PRO A 182 -13.44 13.47 7.28
C PRO A 182 -14.74 13.16 8.02
N THR A 183 -14.99 11.91 8.40
CA THR A 183 -16.28 11.46 8.96
C THR A 183 -16.44 11.81 10.43
N ARG A 184 -15.67 11.17 11.31
CA ARG A 184 -15.94 11.22 12.76
C ARG A 184 -15.59 12.55 13.43
N PHE A 185 -14.47 13.14 13.02
CA PHE A 185 -13.92 14.37 13.63
C PHE A 185 -13.85 15.54 12.64
N GLY A 186 -14.45 15.41 11.45
CA GLY A 186 -14.33 16.41 10.38
C GLY A 186 -12.89 16.59 9.88
N LEU A 187 -12.01 15.62 10.13
CA LEU A 187 -10.59 15.69 9.85
C LEU A 187 -10.17 14.50 8.98
N SER A 188 -9.76 14.78 7.75
CA SER A 188 -9.24 13.76 6.83
C SER A 188 -7.83 13.31 7.19
N CYS A 189 -7.47 12.12 6.70
CA CYS A 189 -6.11 11.58 6.68
C CYS A 189 -5.49 11.45 8.09
N ILE A 190 -6.25 11.05 9.10
CA ILE A 190 -5.75 10.97 10.49
C ILE A 190 -4.52 10.07 10.56
N GLY A 191 -4.62 8.85 10.04
CA GLY A 191 -3.57 7.84 10.10
C GLY A 191 -2.28 8.27 9.38
N SER A 192 -2.39 8.75 8.14
CA SER A 192 -1.25 9.17 7.33
C SER A 192 -0.62 10.48 7.83
N ARG A 193 -1.43 11.42 8.36
CA ARG A 193 -0.92 12.63 9.01
C ARG A 193 -0.21 12.31 10.32
N ALA A 194 -0.71 11.37 11.13
CA ALA A 194 -0.03 10.91 12.34
C ALA A 194 1.35 10.34 12.01
N MET A 195 1.42 9.43 11.02
CA MET A 195 2.69 8.83 10.55
C MET A 195 3.72 9.88 10.11
N CYS A 196 3.26 10.98 9.51
CA CYS A 196 4.13 12.04 9.00
C CYS A 196 4.33 13.22 9.97
N GLY A 197 3.80 13.15 11.20
CA GLY A 197 3.90 14.24 12.19
C GLY A 197 3.18 15.51 11.76
N ARG A 198 2.05 15.39 11.05
CA ARG A 198 1.23 16.50 10.51
C ARG A 198 -0.08 16.72 11.26
N LEU A 199 -0.22 16.14 12.45
CA LEU A 199 -1.32 16.39 13.36
C LEU A 199 -0.83 17.20 14.56
N ASP A 200 -1.54 18.28 14.86
CA ASP A 200 -1.36 19.06 16.09
C ASP A 200 -2.21 18.40 17.20
N PRO A 201 -1.59 17.89 18.28
CA PRO A 201 -2.32 17.25 19.36
C PRO A 201 -3.28 18.21 20.07
N ASP A 202 -2.91 19.48 20.25
CA ASP A 202 -3.75 20.45 20.97
C ASP A 202 -5.01 20.76 20.16
N TYR A 203 -4.87 20.90 18.84
CA TYR A 203 -6.02 21.06 17.95
C TYR A 203 -6.91 19.80 17.95
N LEU A 204 -6.32 18.62 17.84
CA LEU A 204 -7.06 17.36 17.83
C LEU A 204 -7.85 17.15 19.14
N ASP A 205 -7.31 17.60 20.27
CA ASP A 205 -7.98 17.61 21.57
C ASP A 205 -9.12 18.63 21.69
N THR A 206 -9.25 19.57 20.74
CA THR A 206 -10.44 20.45 20.65
C THR A 206 -11.59 19.80 19.88
N LEU A 207 -11.31 18.79 19.04
CA LEU A 207 -12.33 18.16 18.20
C LEU A 207 -13.22 17.22 19.01
N ARG A 208 -14.50 17.19 18.66
CA ARG A 208 -15.50 16.29 19.24
C ARG A 208 -16.28 15.65 18.11
N ASP A 209 -16.62 14.37 18.27
CA ASP A 209 -17.58 13.73 17.37
C ASP A 209 -19.03 14.20 17.67
N GLU A 210 -19.98 13.73 16.88
CA GLU A 210 -21.40 14.08 17.01
C GLU A 210 -22.00 13.76 18.40
N ASN A 211 -21.39 12.83 19.14
CA ASN A 211 -21.81 12.45 20.49
C ASN A 211 -21.05 13.20 21.60
N GLY A 212 -20.16 14.13 21.22
CA GLY A 212 -19.32 14.86 22.17
C GLY A 212 -18.09 14.07 22.64
N THR A 213 -17.73 12.97 21.98
CA THR A 213 -16.57 12.15 22.33
C THR A 213 -15.29 12.82 21.84
N ALA A 214 -14.27 12.89 22.69
CA ALA A 214 -12.94 13.39 22.31
C ALA A 214 -12.14 12.33 21.53
N PHE A 215 -11.16 12.76 20.72
CA PHE A 215 -10.31 11.85 19.95
C PHE A 215 -9.62 10.79 20.83
N TYR A 216 -9.00 11.21 21.94
CA TYR A 216 -8.34 10.30 22.87
C TYR A 216 -9.28 9.20 23.40
N GLU A 217 -10.51 9.57 23.76
CA GLU A 217 -11.52 8.62 24.24
C GLU A 217 -11.96 7.65 23.12
N ALA A 218 -12.13 8.13 21.88
CA ALA A 218 -12.50 7.29 20.76
C ALA A 218 -11.40 6.26 20.42
N VAL A 219 -10.14 6.68 20.37
CA VAL A 219 -8.99 5.78 20.11
C VAL A 219 -8.89 4.72 21.21
N THR A 220 -8.97 5.14 22.47
CA THR A 220 -8.80 4.24 23.63
C THR A 220 -9.98 3.30 23.83
N SER A 221 -11.21 3.75 23.63
CA SER A 221 -12.41 2.89 23.69
C SER A 221 -12.43 1.85 22.57
N ALA A 222 -11.81 2.15 21.41
CA ALA A 222 -11.57 1.17 20.37
C ALA A 222 -10.45 0.17 20.72
N GLY A 223 -9.77 0.28 21.86
CA GLY A 223 -8.65 -0.58 22.24
C GLY A 223 -7.32 -0.22 21.56
N ARG A 224 -7.20 0.98 20.99
CA ARG A 224 -5.96 1.56 20.45
C ARG A 224 -5.34 2.54 21.46
N GLY A 225 -4.13 3.01 21.20
CA GLY A 225 -3.45 3.97 22.09
C GLY A 225 -3.09 3.41 23.48
N GLY A 226 -3.12 2.09 23.68
CA GLY A 226 -2.81 1.46 24.96
C GLY A 226 -1.40 1.83 25.45
N GLY A 227 -1.29 2.25 26.72
CA GLY A 227 -0.02 2.67 27.31
C GLY A 227 0.36 4.13 27.07
N HIS A 228 -0.49 4.90 26.38
CA HIS A 228 -0.33 6.33 26.15
C HIS A 228 -1.32 7.13 27.00
N GLU A 229 -0.87 8.21 27.63
CA GLU A 229 -1.66 8.96 28.62
C GLU A 229 -2.48 10.11 28.01
N ASN A 230 -2.16 10.50 26.77
CA ASN A 230 -2.78 11.62 26.07
C ASN A 230 -2.57 11.53 24.54
N THR A 231 -3.29 12.36 23.79
CA THR A 231 -3.23 12.45 22.32
C THR A 231 -1.81 12.68 21.80
N ALA A 232 -1.02 13.57 22.43
CA ALA A 232 0.35 13.83 22.01
C ALA A 232 1.24 12.57 22.06
N SER A 233 1.14 11.78 23.12
CA SER A 233 1.89 10.53 23.27
C SER A 233 1.43 9.45 22.27
N ILE A 234 0.14 9.38 21.94
CA ILE A 234 -0.40 8.53 20.87
C ILE A 234 0.21 8.94 19.53
N LEU A 235 0.15 10.22 19.16
CA LEU A 235 0.65 10.71 17.88
C LEU A 235 2.17 10.52 17.76
N SER A 236 2.91 10.78 18.83
CA SER A 236 4.38 10.58 18.84
C SER A 236 4.77 9.12 18.59
N ALA A 237 3.97 8.16 19.03
CA ALA A 237 4.25 6.74 18.85
C ALA A 237 3.89 6.20 17.45
N ALA A 238 3.02 6.91 16.72
CA ALA A 238 2.66 6.57 15.33
C ALA A 238 3.66 7.12 14.30
N LEU A 239 4.56 8.02 14.71
CA LEU A 239 5.48 8.71 13.82
C LEU A 239 6.44 7.73 13.13
N ILE A 240 6.54 7.83 11.80
CA ILE A 240 7.57 7.16 11.02
C ILE A 240 8.70 8.16 10.73
N PRO A 241 9.96 7.85 11.08
CA PRO A 241 11.07 8.76 10.84
C PRO A 241 11.31 8.97 9.34
N ALA A 242 11.92 10.10 8.98
CA ALA A 242 12.31 10.38 7.61
C ALA A 242 13.20 9.26 7.06
N GLY A 243 12.84 8.75 5.87
CA GLY A 243 13.51 7.59 5.26
C GLY A 243 13.05 6.23 5.79
N GLY A 244 12.09 6.18 6.72
CA GLY A 244 11.50 4.96 7.25
C GLY A 244 10.62 4.21 6.24
N ILE A 245 10.25 4.84 5.12
CA ILE A 245 9.59 4.24 3.96
C ILE A 245 10.42 4.57 2.71
N HIS A 246 10.71 3.57 1.89
CA HIS A 246 11.48 3.76 0.66
C HIS A 246 10.62 4.34 -0.48
N ALA A 247 9.41 3.79 -0.64
CA ALA A 247 8.43 4.23 -1.61
C ALA A 247 7.03 3.86 -1.14
N PHE A 248 6.02 4.63 -1.57
CA PHE A 248 4.62 4.38 -1.33
C PHE A 248 3.87 4.32 -2.67
N VAL A 249 3.03 3.31 -2.86
CA VAL A 249 2.22 3.12 -4.07
C VAL A 249 0.78 2.82 -3.66
N GLU A 250 -0.16 3.65 -4.08
CA GLU A 250 -1.58 3.46 -3.81
C GLU A 250 -2.33 3.13 -5.09
N LEU A 251 -3.08 2.02 -5.06
CA LEU A 251 -4.07 1.69 -6.07
C LEU A 251 -5.40 2.29 -5.63
N HIS A 252 -6.10 2.96 -6.55
CA HIS A 252 -7.39 3.57 -6.26
C HIS A 252 -8.32 3.50 -7.46
N ILE A 253 -9.63 3.53 -7.23
CA ILE A 253 -10.60 3.77 -8.30
C ILE A 253 -10.47 5.21 -8.78
N GLU A 254 -10.87 5.48 -10.03
CA GLU A 254 -10.76 6.82 -10.62
C GLU A 254 -11.59 7.87 -9.87
N GLN A 255 -12.74 7.46 -9.31
CA GLN A 255 -13.80 8.35 -8.79
C GLN A 255 -14.32 9.36 -9.84
N GLY A 256 -14.01 9.12 -11.12
CA GLY A 256 -14.40 9.92 -12.28
C GLY A 256 -14.71 9.03 -13.48
N PRO A 257 -15.11 9.62 -14.62
CA PRO A 257 -15.57 8.87 -15.78
C PRO A 257 -14.54 8.74 -16.92
N LEU A 258 -13.32 9.28 -16.79
CA LEU A 258 -12.38 9.44 -17.89
C LEU A 258 -11.85 8.11 -18.42
N LEU A 259 -11.42 7.19 -17.54
CA LEU A 259 -10.92 5.87 -17.94
C LEU A 259 -12.01 5.06 -18.65
N GLU A 260 -13.25 5.11 -18.13
CA GLU A 260 -14.40 4.48 -18.77
C GLU A 260 -14.68 5.08 -20.15
N GLN A 261 -14.71 6.41 -20.26
CA GLN A 261 -14.97 7.11 -21.52
C GLN A 261 -13.88 6.86 -22.57
N GLU A 262 -12.63 6.69 -22.13
CA GLU A 262 -11.48 6.41 -23.00
C GLU A 262 -11.30 4.91 -23.28
N GLY A 263 -12.04 4.03 -22.59
CA GLY A 263 -11.90 2.57 -22.72
C GLY A 263 -10.55 2.05 -22.23
N LEU A 264 -10.02 2.66 -21.17
CA LEU A 264 -8.73 2.31 -20.57
C LEU A 264 -8.93 1.62 -19.21
N ASP A 265 -8.15 0.59 -18.94
CA ASP A 265 -8.24 -0.16 -17.67
C ASP A 265 -7.41 0.48 -16.54
N ILE A 266 -6.34 1.22 -16.88
CA ILE A 266 -5.35 1.73 -15.90
C ILE A 266 -4.96 3.16 -16.22
N GLY A 267 -5.06 4.04 -15.21
CA GLY A 267 -4.51 5.39 -15.23
C GLY A 267 -3.23 5.50 -14.39
N VAL A 268 -2.21 6.19 -14.93
CA VAL A 268 -1.01 6.56 -14.16
C VAL A 268 -1.20 7.97 -13.61
N VAL A 269 -1.47 8.07 -12.32
CA VAL A 269 -1.68 9.36 -11.63
C VAL A 269 -0.38 10.16 -11.63
N THR A 270 -0.43 11.40 -12.12
CA THR A 270 0.73 12.30 -12.19
C THR A 270 0.65 13.47 -11.21
N ALA A 271 -0.56 13.82 -10.76
CA ALA A 271 -0.83 14.86 -9.79
C ALA A 271 -2.18 14.60 -9.09
N ILE A 272 -2.32 15.16 -7.90
CA ILE A 272 -3.58 15.18 -7.14
C ILE A 272 -4.01 16.65 -7.01
N ALA A 273 -5.30 16.94 -7.17
CA ALA A 273 -5.83 18.29 -6.98
C ALA A 273 -5.62 18.73 -5.53
N ALA A 274 -5.27 20.00 -5.31
CA ALA A 274 -5.22 20.57 -3.98
C ALA A 274 -6.63 21.04 -3.56
N PRO A 275 -7.33 20.33 -2.66
CA PRO A 275 -8.67 20.74 -2.24
C PRO A 275 -8.59 22.08 -1.50
N ALA A 276 -9.58 22.95 -1.76
CA ALA A 276 -9.75 24.21 -1.06
C ALA A 276 -11.24 24.39 -0.71
N SER A 277 -11.52 24.60 0.56
CA SER A 277 -12.86 24.84 1.09
C SER A 277 -12.95 26.26 1.63
N VAL A 278 -14.03 26.97 1.29
CA VAL A 278 -14.30 28.33 1.78
C VAL A 278 -15.69 28.34 2.40
N SER A 279 -15.80 28.82 3.63
CA SER A 279 -17.08 29.06 4.29
C SER A 279 -17.47 30.53 4.13
N PHE A 280 -18.75 30.79 3.82
CA PHE A 280 -19.30 32.13 3.72
C PHE A 280 -20.48 32.27 4.67
N ASP A 281 -20.35 33.16 5.65
CA ASP A 281 -21.43 33.50 6.57
C ASP A 281 -22.13 34.78 6.11
N PHE A 282 -23.41 34.68 5.80
CA PHE A 282 -24.24 35.83 5.42
C PHE A 282 -25.00 36.32 6.65
N LEU A 283 -24.59 37.48 7.18
CA LEU A 283 -25.23 38.12 8.32
C LEU A 283 -26.13 39.25 7.82
N GLY A 284 -27.41 39.19 8.18
CA GLY A 284 -28.40 40.22 7.91
C GLY A 284 -29.17 40.60 9.17
N ASN A 285 -29.94 41.68 9.10
CA ASN A 285 -30.86 42.04 10.17
C ASN A 285 -32.14 41.21 10.03
N GLY A 286 -32.46 40.40 11.04
CA GLY A 286 -33.76 39.76 11.13
C GLY A 286 -34.86 40.81 11.28
N GLY A 287 -35.85 40.79 10.38
CA GLY A 287 -36.98 41.71 10.37
C GLY A 287 -38.31 40.97 10.21
N HIS A 288 -39.41 41.71 10.37
CA HIS A 288 -40.74 41.17 10.08
C HIS A 288 -40.83 40.76 8.59
N ALA A 289 -41.44 39.61 8.31
CA ALA A 289 -41.48 39.03 6.96
C ALA A 289 -42.50 39.71 6.02
N GLY A 290 -43.47 40.43 6.57
CA GLY A 290 -44.50 41.19 5.85
C GLY A 290 -44.34 42.69 5.95
#